data_AF-A0A453HUU9-F1
#
_entry.id   AF-A0A453HUU9-F1
#
_cell.length_a   1.000
_cell.length_b   1.000
_cell.length_c   1.000
_cell.angle_alpha   90.00
_cell.angle_beta   90.00
_cell.angle_gamma   90.00
#
_symmetry.space_group_name_H-M   'P 1'
#
loop_
_entity.id
_entity.type
_entity.pdbx_description
1 polymer ?
#
loop_
_entity_poly.entity_id
_entity_poly.type
_entity_poly.pdbx_seq_one_letter_code
_entity_poly.pdbx_strand_id
1 'polypeptide(L)'
;MVAFRDALEVCGLVDLGFVGVPFTYDNKRSRASNVKVRLDRAVATNEWRNMFAFSSILHIPSPCSDHVAVLLKGSADPGPSRKSSRRYELFWERDAALPEVIKEAWAAVGGVQNLAQLRDALSKTMVSLGVWSKKFGNIRREIAKSRSQLEELMHMNADKADIRIITDRMNELLYQEEML
;
A
#
# COMPACT_ATOMS: atom_id res chain seq x y z
N MET A 1 10.11 -24.06 -21.73
CA MET A 1 9.04 -23.27 -22.39
C MET A 1 8.01 -24.16 -23.08
N VAL A 2 8.40 -25.15 -23.91
CA VAL A 2 7.45 -26.07 -24.57
C VAL A 2 6.58 -26.82 -23.56
N ALA A 3 7.19 -27.58 -22.63
CA ALA A 3 6.46 -28.31 -21.60
C ALA A 3 5.50 -27.46 -20.74
N PHE A 4 5.82 -26.18 -20.50
CA PHE A 4 4.92 -25.28 -19.77
C PHE A 4 3.68 -24.93 -20.61
N ARG A 5 3.87 -24.62 -21.91
CA ARG A 5 2.76 -24.35 -22.82
C ARG A 5 1.88 -25.58 -23.01
N ASP A 6 2.49 -26.74 -23.17
CA ASP A 6 1.76 -28.01 -23.32
C ASP A 6 0.91 -28.30 -22.07
N ALA A 7 1.45 -28.04 -20.87
CA ALA A 7 0.70 -28.17 -19.63
C ALA A 7 -0.49 -27.20 -19.55
N LEU A 8 -0.32 -25.94 -20.00
CA LEU A 8 -1.43 -24.99 -20.05
C LEU A 8 -2.50 -25.43 -21.05
N GLU A 9 -2.10 -25.92 -22.22
CA GLU A 9 -3.01 -26.39 -23.27
C GLU A 9 -3.81 -27.62 -22.82
N VAL A 10 -3.14 -28.64 -22.27
CA VAL A 10 -3.78 -29.85 -21.74
C VAL A 10 -4.78 -29.52 -20.62
N CYS A 11 -4.46 -28.54 -19.78
CA CYS A 11 -5.33 -28.09 -18.69
C CYS A 11 -6.37 -27.04 -19.10
N GLY A 12 -6.41 -26.59 -20.36
CA GLY A 12 -7.32 -25.54 -20.82
C GLY A 12 -7.12 -24.18 -20.13
N LEU A 13 -5.90 -23.90 -19.68
CA LEU A 13 -5.53 -22.68 -18.95
C LEU A 13 -5.00 -21.62 -19.91
N VAL A 14 -5.46 -20.39 -19.74
CA VAL A 14 -5.01 -19.23 -20.50
C VAL A 14 -4.38 -18.18 -19.58
N ASP A 15 -3.38 -17.46 -20.07
CA ASP A 15 -2.79 -16.30 -19.36
C ASP A 15 -3.85 -15.18 -19.26
N LEU A 16 -4.08 -14.68 -18.05
CA LEU A 16 -5.06 -13.64 -17.79
C LEU A 16 -4.57 -12.23 -18.19
N GLY A 17 -3.33 -12.12 -18.68
CA GLY A 17 -2.69 -10.82 -18.87
C GLY A 17 -2.33 -10.17 -17.54
N PHE A 18 -1.94 -8.89 -17.59
CA PHE A 18 -1.59 -8.09 -16.43
C PHE A 18 -1.61 -6.60 -16.75
N VAL A 19 -1.66 -5.78 -15.70
CA VAL A 19 -1.42 -4.33 -15.74
C VAL A 19 -0.20 -4.03 -14.87
N GLY A 20 0.70 -3.22 -15.42
CA GLY A 20 1.90 -2.71 -14.77
C GLY A 20 3.19 -3.20 -15.43
N VAL A 21 4.27 -3.30 -14.65
CA VAL A 21 5.59 -3.71 -15.19
C VAL A 21 5.57 -5.08 -15.88
N PRO A 22 6.28 -5.28 -17.02
CA PRO A 22 6.17 -6.49 -17.83
C PRO A 22 6.95 -7.71 -17.30
N PHE A 23 7.56 -7.60 -16.13
CA PHE A 23 8.36 -8.63 -15.48
C PHE A 23 7.88 -8.84 -14.05
N THR A 24 8.09 -10.04 -13.52
CA THR A 24 7.76 -10.35 -12.11
C THR A 24 8.98 -10.63 -11.26
N TYR A 25 10.16 -10.71 -11.87
CA TYR A 25 11.45 -10.90 -11.22
C TYR A 25 12.49 -9.97 -11.83
N ASP A 26 13.32 -9.37 -10.97
CA ASP A 26 14.49 -8.55 -11.32
C ASP A 26 15.67 -8.96 -10.44
N ASN A 27 16.78 -9.39 -11.05
CA ASN A 27 17.97 -9.80 -10.30
C ASN A 27 18.74 -8.64 -9.62
N LYS A 28 18.26 -7.39 -9.76
CA LYS A 28 18.80 -6.15 -9.15
C LYS A 28 20.27 -5.86 -9.43
N ARG A 29 20.83 -6.44 -10.50
CA ARG A 29 22.18 -6.14 -11.00
C ARG A 29 22.15 -4.86 -11.84
N SER A 30 23.31 -4.27 -12.08
CA SER A 30 23.44 -2.99 -12.78
C SER A 30 23.58 -3.18 -14.29
N ARG A 31 23.04 -2.20 -15.04
CA ARG A 31 23.24 -2.03 -16.49
C ARG A 31 23.03 -3.33 -17.27
N ALA A 32 23.99 -3.72 -18.10
CA ALA A 32 23.93 -4.90 -18.96
C ALA A 32 23.86 -6.24 -18.19
N SER A 33 24.14 -6.26 -16.88
CA SER A 33 23.99 -7.46 -16.05
C SER A 33 22.59 -7.59 -15.43
N ASN A 34 21.75 -6.56 -15.53
CA ASN A 34 20.37 -6.61 -15.08
C ASN A 34 19.57 -7.58 -15.95
N VAL A 35 18.91 -8.55 -15.31
CA VAL A 35 18.02 -9.49 -15.99
C VAL A 35 16.66 -9.41 -15.32
N LYS A 36 15.66 -9.03 -16.13
CA LYS A 36 14.25 -8.96 -15.77
C LYS A 36 13.48 -10.03 -16.55
N VAL A 37 12.71 -10.85 -15.85
CA VAL A 37 11.91 -11.92 -16.45
C VAL A 37 10.52 -12.00 -15.82
N ARG A 38 9.53 -12.43 -16.61
CA ARG A 38 8.17 -12.74 -16.13
C ARG A 38 8.10 -14.22 -15.79
N LEU A 39 8.34 -14.56 -14.51
CA LEU A 39 8.32 -15.93 -14.00
C LEU A 39 6.93 -16.30 -13.47
N ASP A 40 6.24 -15.34 -12.87
CA ASP A 40 4.97 -15.53 -12.20
C ASP A 40 3.84 -15.14 -13.18
N ARG A 41 2.86 -16.03 -13.33
CA ARG A 41 1.72 -15.85 -14.25
C ARG A 41 0.45 -16.30 -13.57
N ALA A 42 -0.58 -15.46 -13.66
CA ALA A 42 -1.94 -15.86 -13.34
C ALA A 42 -2.60 -16.44 -14.59
N VAL A 43 -3.03 -17.69 -14.49
CA VAL A 43 -3.71 -18.42 -15.57
C VAL A 43 -5.04 -18.95 -15.08
N ALA A 44 -6.04 -19.05 -15.95
CA ALA A 44 -7.35 -19.60 -15.59
C ALA A 44 -8.04 -20.25 -16.79
N THR A 45 -9.08 -21.05 -16.51
CA THR A 45 -9.91 -21.64 -17.57
C THR A 45 -10.91 -20.62 -18.13
N ASN A 46 -11.55 -20.96 -19.25
CA ASN A 46 -12.58 -20.12 -19.86
C ASN A 46 -13.80 -19.93 -18.96
N GLU A 47 -14.20 -20.98 -18.26
CA GLU A 47 -15.33 -20.97 -17.32
C GLU A 47 -15.06 -19.97 -16.20
N TRP A 48 -13.84 -19.96 -15.66
CA TRP A 48 -13.44 -19.00 -14.65
C TRP A 48 -13.46 -17.56 -15.18
N ARG A 49 -12.93 -17.32 -16.39
CA ARG A 49 -12.96 -16.00 -17.03
C ARG A 49 -14.38 -15.47 -17.23
N ASN A 50 -15.30 -16.37 -17.59
CA ASN A 50 -16.71 -16.01 -17.75
C ASN A 50 -17.37 -15.65 -16.40
N MET A 51 -17.03 -16.36 -15.32
CA MET A 51 -17.50 -16.04 -13.97
C MET A 51 -16.93 -14.72 -13.44
N PHE A 52 -15.68 -14.40 -13.75
CA PHE A 52 -14.96 -13.22 -13.25
C PHE A 52 -14.53 -12.29 -14.38
N ALA A 53 -15.48 -11.93 -15.25
CA ALA A 53 -15.23 -11.17 -16.48
C ALA A 53 -14.59 -9.78 -16.26
N PHE A 54 -14.74 -9.20 -15.06
CA PHE A 54 -14.18 -7.89 -14.69
C PHE A 54 -12.94 -7.98 -13.79
N SER A 55 -12.36 -9.18 -13.69
CA SER A 55 -11.11 -9.35 -12.95
C SER A 55 -9.90 -8.83 -13.74
N SER A 56 -8.91 -8.33 -13.01
CA SER A 56 -7.65 -7.86 -13.58
C SER A 56 -6.48 -8.33 -12.72
N ILE A 57 -5.37 -8.66 -13.36
CA ILE A 57 -4.11 -8.95 -12.68
C ILE A 57 -3.29 -7.66 -12.61
N LEU A 58 -2.86 -7.28 -11.41
CA LEU A 58 -1.98 -6.14 -11.19
C LEU A 58 -0.60 -6.64 -10.75
N HIS A 59 0.44 -6.14 -11.40
CA HIS A 59 1.82 -6.29 -10.96
C HIS A 59 2.17 -5.11 -10.05
N ILE A 60 2.38 -5.37 -8.76
CA ILE A 60 2.64 -4.34 -7.76
C ILE A 60 4.10 -4.39 -7.32
N PRO A 61 4.93 -3.40 -7.71
CA PRO A 61 6.33 -3.35 -7.28
C PRO A 61 6.46 -3.36 -5.76
N SER A 62 7.40 -4.16 -5.27
CA SER A 62 7.73 -4.26 -3.85
C SER A 62 9.15 -3.77 -3.60
N PRO A 63 9.39 -2.97 -2.55
CA PRO A 63 10.74 -2.58 -2.17
C PRO A 63 11.50 -3.75 -1.51
N CYS A 64 10.77 -4.69 -0.91
CA CYS A 64 11.31 -5.73 -0.04
C CYS A 64 11.64 -7.05 -0.77
N SER A 65 11.34 -7.17 -2.06
CA SER A 65 11.57 -8.40 -2.83
C SER A 65 12.19 -8.08 -4.19
N ASP A 66 12.93 -9.04 -4.74
CA ASP A 66 13.32 -9.12 -6.16
C ASP A 66 12.17 -9.58 -7.05
N HIS A 67 11.06 -10.03 -6.47
CA HIS A 67 9.80 -10.25 -7.15
C HIS A 67 8.83 -9.09 -7.01
N VAL A 68 7.93 -9.00 -7.99
CA VAL A 68 6.77 -8.11 -8.00
C VAL A 68 5.55 -8.90 -7.54
N ALA A 69 4.70 -8.31 -6.70
CA ALA A 69 3.51 -8.99 -6.22
C ALA A 69 2.47 -9.09 -7.35
N VAL A 70 1.90 -10.29 -7.55
CA VAL A 70 0.82 -10.54 -8.51
C VAL A 70 -0.51 -10.51 -7.77
N LEU A 71 -1.28 -9.43 -7.94
CA LEU A 71 -2.59 -9.26 -7.31
C LEU A 71 -3.71 -9.55 -8.30
N LEU A 72 -4.54 -10.55 -7.99
CA LEU A 72 -5.82 -10.72 -8.64
C LEU A 72 -6.84 -9.75 -8.02
N LYS A 73 -7.26 -8.76 -8.80
CA LYS A 73 -8.30 -7.82 -8.40
C LYS A 73 -9.61 -8.21 -9.09
N GLY A 74 -10.59 -8.64 -8.29
CA GLY A 74 -11.97 -8.84 -8.76
C GLY A 74 -12.76 -7.52 -8.81
N SER A 75 -13.95 -7.57 -9.41
CA SER A 75 -14.97 -6.54 -9.24
C SER A 75 -15.57 -6.66 -7.83
N ALA A 76 -15.06 -5.85 -6.90
CA ALA A 76 -15.70 -5.72 -5.59
C ALA A 76 -16.92 -4.80 -5.71
N ASP A 77 -18.05 -5.23 -5.16
CA ASP A 77 -19.05 -4.30 -4.66
C ASP A 77 -18.36 -3.48 -3.56
N PRO A 78 -18.21 -2.15 -3.69
CA PRO A 78 -17.52 -1.34 -2.69
C PRO A 78 -18.17 -1.41 -1.30
N GLY A 79 -19.36 -2.02 -1.20
CA GLY A 79 -20.11 -2.14 0.03
C GLY A 79 -20.48 -0.76 0.57
N PRO A 80 -21.25 -0.71 1.66
CA PRO A 80 -21.50 0.55 2.34
C PRO A 80 -20.17 1.11 2.85
N SER A 81 -19.81 2.31 2.38
CA SER A 81 -18.73 3.10 2.97
C SER A 81 -18.98 3.23 4.47
N ARG A 82 -18.21 2.52 5.28
CA ARG A 82 -18.28 2.66 6.74
C ARG A 82 -17.93 4.11 7.07
N LYS A 83 -18.79 4.77 7.85
CA LYS A 83 -18.47 6.09 8.41
C LYS A 83 -17.09 6.01 9.07
N SER A 84 -16.16 6.82 8.59
CA SER A 84 -14.83 6.92 9.16
C SER A 84 -14.94 7.44 10.59
N SER A 85 -14.68 6.58 11.57
CA SER A 85 -14.47 7.00 12.95
C SER A 85 -13.05 7.51 13.10
N ARG A 86 -12.87 8.65 13.78
CA ARG A 86 -11.53 9.10 14.16
C ARG A 86 -10.99 8.11 15.18
N ARG A 87 -9.82 7.56 14.90
CA ARG A 87 -9.10 6.65 15.79
C ARG A 87 -7.74 7.26 16.09
N TYR A 88 -7.23 6.93 17.26
CA TYR A 88 -5.83 7.18 17.57
C TYR A 88 -4.98 6.17 16.78
N GLU A 89 -3.93 6.64 16.15
CA GLU A 89 -3.01 5.80 15.36
C GLU A 89 -1.67 5.76 16.11
N LEU A 90 -1.10 4.56 16.30
CA LEU A 90 0.12 4.38 17.10
C LEU A 90 1.29 5.17 16.54
N PHE A 91 1.34 5.34 15.21
CA PHE A 91 2.34 6.13 14.53
C PHE A 91 2.45 7.58 15.06
N TRP A 92 1.36 8.16 15.59
CA TRP A 92 1.36 9.51 16.15
C TRP A 92 2.35 9.69 17.31
N GLU A 93 2.70 8.60 18.01
CA GLU A 93 3.68 8.62 19.12
C GLU A 93 5.10 8.94 18.66
N ARG A 94 5.40 8.80 17.37
CA ARG A 94 6.72 9.13 16.81
C ARG A 94 6.93 10.64 16.67
N ASP A 95 5.88 11.44 16.83
CA ASP A 95 5.96 12.88 16.73
C ASP A 95 6.04 13.53 18.11
N ALA A 96 7.15 14.25 18.35
CA ALA A 96 7.45 14.86 19.64
C ALA A 96 6.42 15.90 20.11
N ALA A 97 5.56 16.41 19.22
CA ALA A 97 4.51 17.36 19.61
C ALA A 97 3.27 16.69 20.21
N LEU A 98 3.11 15.36 20.09
CA LEU A 98 1.91 14.66 20.56
C LEU A 98 1.61 14.92 22.07
N PRO A 99 2.59 14.79 23.00
CA PRO A 99 2.33 15.00 24.42
C PRO A 99 1.81 16.41 24.71
N GLU A 100 2.35 17.43 24.04
CA GLU A 100 1.92 18.81 24.26
C GLU A 100 0.53 19.08 23.67
N VAL A 101 0.20 18.51 22.50
CA VAL A 101 -1.16 18.60 21.93
C VAL A 101 -2.21 18.01 22.89
N ILE A 102 -1.89 16.87 23.51
CA ILE A 102 -2.77 16.25 24.51
C ILE A 102 -2.86 17.16 25.73
N LYS A 103 -1.73 17.58 26.30
CA LYS A 103 -1.70 18.42 27.50
C LYS A 103 -2.46 19.73 27.32
N GLU A 104 -2.28 20.43 26.21
CA GLU A 104 -3.01 21.66 25.87
C GLU A 104 -4.52 21.41 25.75
N ALA A 105 -4.92 20.31 25.11
CA ALA A 105 -6.33 19.95 24.98
C ALA A 105 -7.00 19.67 26.33
N TRP A 106 -6.28 19.02 27.26
CA TRP A 106 -6.75 18.77 28.62
C TRP A 106 -6.77 20.06 29.45
N ALA A 107 -5.72 20.87 29.38
CA ALA A 107 -5.64 22.15 30.08
C ALA A 107 -6.76 23.12 29.68
N ALA A 108 -7.19 23.09 28.41
CA ALA A 108 -8.29 23.92 27.91
C ALA A 108 -9.66 23.58 28.53
N VAL A 109 -9.84 22.39 29.09
CA VAL A 109 -11.07 22.00 29.81
C VAL A 109 -10.97 22.35 31.30
N GLY A 110 -9.77 22.48 31.84
CA GLY A 110 -9.51 22.79 33.24
C GLY A 110 -9.56 21.54 34.14
N GLY A 111 -9.86 21.75 35.43
CA GLY A 111 -9.89 20.66 36.41
C GLY A 111 -11.03 19.67 36.17
N VAL A 112 -10.70 18.39 36.05
CA VAL A 112 -11.68 17.29 35.90
C VAL A 112 -12.07 16.77 37.28
N GLN A 113 -13.31 17.01 37.68
CA GLN A 113 -13.88 16.62 38.98
C GLN A 113 -15.01 15.59 38.84
N ASN A 114 -15.55 15.40 37.62
CA ASN A 114 -16.64 14.45 37.36
C ASN A 114 -16.56 13.83 35.96
N LEU A 115 -17.41 12.82 35.71
CA LEU A 115 -17.43 12.07 34.45
C LEU A 115 -17.85 12.90 33.24
N ALA A 116 -18.66 13.94 33.41
CA ALA A 116 -19.05 14.82 32.30
C ALA A 116 -17.84 15.64 31.83
N GLN A 117 -17.05 16.19 32.75
CA GLN A 117 -15.81 16.90 32.44
C GLN A 117 -14.75 15.98 31.84
N LEU A 118 -14.66 14.72 32.29
CA LEU A 118 -13.78 13.73 31.68
C LEU A 118 -14.16 13.47 30.22
N ARG A 119 -15.45 13.28 29.93
CA ARG A 119 -15.95 13.13 28.56
C ARG A 119 -15.61 14.35 27.71
N ASP A 120 -15.76 15.56 28.26
CA ASP A 120 -15.47 16.79 27.54
C ASP A 120 -13.96 16.94 27.24
N ALA A 121 -13.10 16.57 28.19
CA ALA A 121 -11.64 16.50 27.99
C ALA A 121 -11.27 15.51 26.88
N LEU A 122 -11.76 14.27 26.93
CA LEU A 122 -11.51 13.26 25.90
C LEU A 122 -12.02 13.70 24.51
N SER A 123 -13.21 14.31 24.46
CA SER A 123 -13.79 14.83 23.23
C SER A 123 -12.93 15.96 22.65
N LYS A 124 -12.46 16.88 23.51
CA LYS A 124 -11.56 17.97 23.11
C LYS A 124 -10.23 17.42 22.59
N THR A 125 -9.64 16.44 23.27
CA THR A 125 -8.41 15.76 22.82
C THR A 125 -8.60 15.15 21.44
N MET A 126 -9.69 14.40 21.19
CA MET A 126 -9.95 13.80 19.87
C MET A 126 -10.16 14.84 18.75
N VAL A 127 -10.75 16.00 19.08
CA VAL A 127 -10.86 17.11 18.11
C VAL A 127 -9.48 17.71 17.82
N SER A 128 -8.69 18.02 18.85
CA SER A 128 -7.34 18.58 18.71
C SER A 128 -6.42 17.64 17.93
N LEU A 129 -6.40 16.34 18.28
CA LEU A 129 -5.65 15.32 17.55
C LEU A 129 -6.11 15.20 16.10
N GLY A 130 -7.41 15.32 15.83
CA GLY A 130 -7.92 15.28 14.45
C GLY A 130 -7.59 16.53 13.61
N VAL A 131 -7.26 17.67 14.23
CA VAL A 131 -6.72 18.85 13.52
C VAL A 131 -5.23 18.69 13.32
N TRP A 132 -4.51 18.33 14.38
CA TRP A 132 -3.06 18.14 14.38
C TRP A 132 -2.60 17.03 13.42
N SER A 133 -3.29 15.88 13.41
CA SER A 133 -2.96 14.71 12.58
C SER A 133 -3.04 14.98 11.08
N LYS A 134 -3.72 16.05 10.63
CA LYS A 134 -3.76 16.44 9.22
C LYS A 134 -2.36 16.68 8.62
N LYS A 135 -1.36 17.01 9.44
CA LYS A 135 0.03 17.21 8.99
C LYS A 135 0.67 15.93 8.44
N PHE A 136 0.24 14.75 8.89
CA PHE A 136 0.77 13.47 8.41
C PHE A 136 0.18 13.06 7.05
N GLY A 137 -0.87 13.76 6.59
CA GLY A 137 -1.53 13.47 5.33
C GLY A 137 -2.20 12.09 5.32
N ASN A 138 -2.30 11.48 4.14
CA ASN A 138 -2.84 10.14 3.99
C ASN A 138 -1.71 9.19 3.59
N ILE A 139 -1.20 8.42 4.56
CA ILE A 139 -0.09 7.48 4.38
C ILE A 139 -0.36 6.53 3.22
N ARG A 140 -1.59 5.97 3.11
CA ARG A 140 -1.97 5.06 2.01
C ARG A 140 -1.88 5.73 0.65
N ARG A 141 -2.23 7.02 0.55
CA ARG A 141 -2.10 7.80 -0.69
C ARG A 141 -0.63 8.03 -1.04
N GLU A 142 0.22 8.33 -0.06
CA GLU A 142 1.66 8.48 -0.29
C GLU A 142 2.32 7.15 -0.69
N ILE A 143 1.91 6.02 -0.10
CA ILE A 143 2.34 4.68 -0.55
C ILE A 143 1.94 4.46 -2.01
N ALA A 144 0.70 4.75 -2.38
CA ALA A 144 0.23 4.61 -3.77
C ALA A 144 1.07 5.48 -4.73
N LYS A 145 1.38 6.72 -4.35
CA LYS A 145 2.25 7.61 -5.13
C LYS A 145 3.67 7.06 -5.27
N SER A 146 4.27 6.58 -4.18
CA SER A 146 5.60 5.97 -4.22
C SER A 146 5.64 4.70 -5.06
N ARG A 147 4.58 3.90 -5.07
CA ARG A 147 4.45 2.74 -5.97
C ARG A 147 4.42 3.15 -7.44
N SER A 148 3.63 4.16 -7.81
CA SER A 148 3.60 4.66 -9.19
C SER A 148 4.95 5.21 -9.64
N GLN A 149 5.64 5.96 -8.78
CA GLN A 149 6.99 6.46 -9.07
C GLN A 149 8.00 5.32 -9.24
N LEU A 150 7.92 4.29 -8.40
CA LEU A 150 8.79 3.12 -8.51
C LEU A 150 8.54 2.38 -9.83
N GLU A 151 7.28 2.19 -10.20
CA GLU A 151 6.88 1.58 -11.47
C GLU A 151 7.43 2.36 -12.68
N GLU A 152 7.32 3.69 -12.70
CA GLU A 152 7.89 4.54 -13.74
C GLU A 152 9.41 4.39 -13.83
N LEU A 153 10.13 4.45 -12.71
CA LEU A 153 11.58 4.26 -12.67
C LEU A 153 11.99 2.86 -13.18
N MET A 154 11.21 1.85 -12.84
CA MET A 154 11.42 0.47 -13.29
C MET A 154 11.20 0.32 -14.80
N HIS A 155 10.22 1.02 -15.37
CA HIS A 155 9.97 1.08 -16.83
C HIS A 155 11.10 1.80 -17.57
N MET A 156 11.60 2.90 -17.00
CA MET A 156 12.68 3.69 -17.61
C MET A 156 14.07 3.07 -17.43
N ASN A 157 14.18 1.92 -16.75
CA ASN A 157 15.46 1.31 -16.35
C ASN A 157 16.39 2.32 -15.66
N ALA A 158 15.83 3.10 -14.73
CA ALA A 158 16.57 4.12 -13.98
C ALA A 158 17.73 3.52 -13.16
N ASP A 159 18.65 4.38 -12.70
CA ASP A 159 19.78 3.94 -11.88
C ASP A 159 19.27 3.34 -10.56
N LYS A 160 20.03 2.38 -10.03
CA LYS A 160 19.80 1.77 -8.72
C LYS A 160 19.78 2.81 -7.61
N ALA A 161 20.53 3.90 -7.72
CA ALA A 161 20.49 5.00 -6.76
C ALA A 161 19.09 5.65 -6.68
N ASP A 162 18.49 5.95 -7.83
CA ASP A 162 17.16 6.60 -7.90
C ASP A 162 16.06 5.66 -7.39
N ILE A 163 16.12 4.39 -7.81
CA ILE A 163 15.22 3.34 -7.32
C ILE A 163 15.33 3.21 -5.80
N ARG A 164 16.56 3.24 -5.26
CA ARG A 164 16.80 3.11 -3.82
C ARG A 164 16.15 4.23 -3.00
N ILE A 165 16.22 5.47 -3.48
CA ILE A 165 15.60 6.62 -2.80
C ILE A 165 14.08 6.40 -2.63
N ILE A 166 13.41 5.95 -3.70
CA ILE A 166 11.97 5.69 -3.65
C ILE A 166 11.65 4.46 -2.80
N THR A 167 12.44 3.38 -2.89
CA THR A 167 12.20 2.19 -2.08
C THR A 167 12.43 2.44 -0.59
N ASP A 168 13.46 3.20 -0.21
CA ASP A 168 13.74 3.53 1.19
C ASP A 168 12.60 4.38 1.78
N ARG A 169 12.12 5.38 1.01
CA ARG A 169 10.93 6.15 1.39
C ARG A 169 9.69 5.27 1.52
N MET A 170 9.48 4.34 0.59
CA MET A 170 8.32 3.46 0.61
C MET A 170 8.36 2.48 1.78
N ASN A 171 9.54 1.96 2.15
CA ASN A 171 9.71 1.11 3.33
C ASN A 171 9.29 1.82 4.62
N GLU A 172 9.68 3.08 4.79
CA GLU A 172 9.25 3.87 5.94
C GLU A 172 7.72 4.06 5.93
N LEU A 173 7.13 4.41 4.79
CA LEU A 173 5.67 4.59 4.68
C LEU A 173 4.89 3.28 4.96
N LEU A 174 5.39 2.14 4.49
CA LEU A 174 4.80 0.83 4.75
C LEU A 174 4.86 0.49 6.24
N TYR A 175 6.00 0.77 6.90
CA TYR A 175 6.12 0.60 8.34
C TYR A 175 5.16 1.51 9.11
N GLN A 176 4.94 2.74 8.66
CA GLN A 176 3.93 3.63 9.25
C GLN A 176 2.50 3.11 9.05
N GLU A 177 2.20 2.49 7.90
CA GLU A 177 0.90 1.85 7.65
C GLU A 177 0.66 0.64 8.58
N GLU A 178 1.69 -0.14 8.90
CA GLU A 178 1.60 -1.23 9.88
C GLU A 178 1.30 -0.74 11.31
N MET A 179 1.58 0.53 11.61
CA MET A 179 1.29 1.18 12.88
C MET A 179 -0.08 1.90 12.94
N LEU A 180 -0.89 1.83 11.88
CA LEU A 180 -2.26 2.39 11.82
C LEU A 180 -3.30 1.46 12.45
#